data_AF-A0A3C1LHU1-F1
#
_entry.id   AF-A0A3C1LHU1-F1
#
_cell.length_a   1.000
_cell.length_b   1.000
_cell.length_c   1.000
_cell.angle_alpha   90.00
_cell.angle_beta   90.00
_cell.angle_gamma   90.00
#
_symmetry.space_group_name_H-M   'P 1'
#
loop_
_entity.id
_entity.type
_entity.pdbx_description
1 polymer ?
#
loop_
_entity_poly.entity_id
_entity_poly.type
_entity_poly.pdbx_seq_one_letter_code
_entity_poly.pdbx_strand_id
1 'polypeptide(L)'
;LDTYLHKLVKAGYRVAICDQLEDPKQAKGIVKRGVTEMLTPGIATNDKLLEHNTNNFLAAVHFEENTLGLAFLDISTGEFFVAQGNQEYADKLLQSLKPAEVIFQRNYQKQFKEWFGFKFYTYALDSWVFDEAYA
;
A
#
# COMPACT_ATOMS: atom_id res chain seq x y z
N LEU A 1 -13.67 15.29 8.48
CA LEU A 1 -13.16 13.95 8.13
C LEU A 1 -11.64 13.90 8.32
N ASP A 2 -10.94 14.87 7.74
CA ASP A 2 -9.48 15.01 7.74
C ASP A 2 -8.80 14.94 9.11
N THR A 3 -9.47 15.41 10.17
CA THR A 3 -8.93 15.46 11.54
C THR A 3 -8.74 14.09 12.20
N TYR A 4 -9.36 13.02 11.68
CA TYR A 4 -9.19 11.66 12.23
C TYR A 4 -8.57 10.68 11.24
N LEU A 5 -8.76 10.92 9.93
CA LEU A 5 -8.17 10.09 8.88
C LEU A 5 -6.66 9.97 9.06
N HIS A 6 -5.97 11.06 9.38
CA HIS A 6 -4.53 11.03 9.58
C HIS A 6 -4.06 10.19 10.75
N LYS A 7 -4.85 10.12 11.82
CA LYS A 7 -4.51 9.29 12.99
C LYS A 7 -4.65 7.81 12.66
N LEU A 8 -5.68 7.45 11.90
CA LEU A 8 -5.91 6.06 11.47
C LEU A 8 -4.82 5.60 10.51
N VAL A 9 -4.52 6.39 9.48
CA VAL A 9 -3.50 6.05 8.49
C VAL A 9 -2.10 5.97 9.13
N LYS A 10 -1.72 6.91 10.01
CA LYS A 10 -0.44 6.85 10.73
C LYS A 10 -0.33 5.65 11.67
N ALA A 11 -1.46 5.13 12.16
CA ALA A 11 -1.51 3.90 12.95
C ALA A 11 -1.53 2.62 12.09
N GLY A 12 -1.38 2.72 10.77
CA GLY A 12 -1.32 1.59 9.85
C GLY A 12 -2.67 1.10 9.34
N TYR A 13 -3.77 1.79 9.64
CA TYR A 13 -5.10 1.40 9.18
C TYR A 13 -5.34 1.86 7.74
N ARG A 14 -5.98 0.98 6.98
CA ARG A 14 -6.51 1.28 5.64
C ARG A 14 -7.95 1.78 5.80
N VAL A 15 -8.28 2.91 5.19
CA VAL A 15 -9.58 3.57 5.34
C VAL A 15 -10.23 3.74 3.97
N ALA A 16 -11.42 3.19 3.80
CA ALA A 16 -12.27 3.44 2.63
C ALA A 16 -13.24 4.57 2.96
N ILE A 17 -13.27 5.60 2.12
CA ILE A 17 -14.22 6.71 2.21
C ILE A 17 -15.42 6.36 1.34
N CYS A 18 -16.61 6.38 1.94
CA CYS A 18 -17.86 6.04 1.27
C CYS A 18 -18.79 7.25 1.18
N ASP A 19 -19.00 7.75 -0.02
CA ASP A 19 -19.87 8.89 -0.28
C ASP A 19 -21.21 8.48 -0.87
N GLN A 20 -22.14 9.43 -0.86
CA GLN A 20 -23.42 9.30 -1.55
C GLN A 20 -23.22 9.51 -3.04
N LEU A 21 -23.67 8.55 -3.84
CA LEU A 21 -23.50 8.56 -5.30
C LEU A 21 -24.68 9.20 -6.03
N GLU A 22 -25.76 9.52 -5.31
CA GLU A 22 -26.97 10.11 -5.86
C GLU A 22 -27.55 11.17 -4.91
N ASP A 23 -28.34 12.10 -5.47
CA ASP A 23 -29.02 13.13 -4.68
C ASP A 23 -30.12 12.47 -3.81
N PRO A 24 -30.12 12.69 -2.48
CA PRO A 24 -31.16 12.21 -1.57
C PRO A 24 -32.59 12.53 -2.01
N LYS A 25 -32.78 13.65 -2.73
CA LYS A 25 -34.09 14.08 -3.21
C LYS A 25 -34.61 13.25 -4.38
N GLN A 26 -33.71 12.64 -5.15
CA GLN A 26 -34.04 11.80 -6.30
C GLN A 26 -34.13 10.32 -5.94
N ALA A 27 -33.63 9.95 -4.75
CA ALA A 27 -33.61 8.57 -4.28
C ALA A 27 -35.01 8.10 -3.82
N LYS A 28 -35.44 6.94 -4.31
CA LYS A 28 -36.59 6.21 -3.74
C LYS A 28 -36.07 5.25 -2.67
N GLY A 29 -36.09 5.68 -1.41
CA GLY A 29 -35.64 4.87 -0.27
C GLY A 29 -34.23 5.24 0.20
N ILE A 30 -33.38 4.24 0.44
CA ILE A 30 -31.99 4.47 0.91
C ILE A 30 -31.12 4.92 -0.26
N VAL A 31 -30.38 6.00 -0.06
CA VAL A 31 -29.42 6.53 -1.04
C VAL A 31 -28.30 5.52 -1.33
N LYS A 32 -27.94 5.39 -2.60
CA LYS A 32 -26.77 4.62 -3.02
C LYS A 32 -25.49 5.21 -2.46
N ARG A 33 -24.67 4.34 -1.88
CA ARG A 33 -23.34 4.66 -1.37
C ARG A 33 -22.30 3.78 -2.02
N GLY A 34 -21.13 4.33 -2.27
CA GLY A 34 -19.99 3.59 -2.80
C GLY A 34 -18.68 4.16 -2.28
N VAL A 35 -17.63 3.34 -2.37
CA VAL A 35 -16.28 3.76 -2.03
C VAL A 35 -15.78 4.70 -3.12
N THR A 36 -15.43 5.93 -2.73
CA THR A 36 -14.91 6.97 -3.64
C THR A 36 -13.40 7.11 -3.52
N GLU A 37 -12.84 6.82 -2.36
CA GLU A 37 -11.41 6.95 -2.10
C GLU A 37 -10.95 5.85 -1.12
N MET A 38 -9.72 5.38 -1.32
CA MET A 38 -9.03 4.49 -0.39
C MET A 38 -7.75 5.16 0.06
N LEU A 39 -7.57 5.25 1.38
CA LEU A 39 -6.37 5.80 2.01
C LEU A 39 -5.64 4.68 2.75
N THR A 40 -4.34 4.57 2.50
CA THR A 40 -3.42 3.63 3.16
C THR A 40 -2.12 4.35 3.48
N PRO A 41 -1.25 3.79 4.34
CA PRO A 41 0.04 4.40 4.64
C PRO A 41 0.89 4.67 3.38
N GLY A 42 0.90 3.74 2.41
CA GLY A 42 1.71 3.85 1.20
C GLY A 42 1.11 4.69 0.07
N ILE A 43 -0.19 5.04 0.13
CA ILE A 43 -0.87 5.81 -0.94
C ILE A 43 -1.40 7.17 -0.48
N ALA A 44 -1.15 7.52 0.78
CA ALA A 44 -1.50 8.82 1.33
C ALA A 44 -0.76 9.95 0.60
N THR A 45 -1.50 10.85 -0.05
CA THR A 45 -0.97 12.02 -0.77
C THR A 45 -1.23 13.35 -0.06
N ASN A 46 -2.00 13.34 1.04
CA ASN A 46 -2.35 14.56 1.75
C ASN A 46 -1.14 15.08 2.55
N ASP A 47 -0.80 16.37 2.41
CA ASP A 47 0.32 17.03 3.10
C ASP A 47 0.28 16.90 4.63
N LYS A 48 -0.89 16.67 5.24
CA LYS A 48 -1.02 16.43 6.69
C LYS A 48 -0.57 15.02 7.11
N LEU A 49 -0.48 14.09 6.15
CA LEU A 49 -0.06 12.71 6.33
C LEU A 49 1.43 12.54 6.06
N LEU A 50 1.92 13.24 5.04
CA LEU A 50 3.30 13.21 4.61
C LEU A 50 4.18 14.00 5.59
N GLU A 51 5.35 13.44 5.90
CA GLU A 51 6.39 14.22 6.58
C GLU A 51 7.16 15.02 5.53
N HIS A 52 7.34 16.32 5.78
CA HIS A 52 8.15 17.12 4.87
C HIS A 52 9.57 16.55 4.80
N ASN A 53 10.05 16.35 3.56
CA ASN A 53 11.41 15.90 3.24
C ASN A 53 11.69 14.39 3.42
N THR A 54 10.67 13.54 3.45
CA THR A 54 10.82 12.08 3.33
C THR A 54 9.91 11.54 2.22
N ASN A 55 10.41 10.58 1.44
CA ASN A 55 9.62 9.92 0.41
C ASN A 55 8.64 8.93 1.06
N ASN A 56 7.44 8.83 0.51
CA ASN A 56 6.39 7.94 1.01
C ASN A 56 6.21 6.74 0.09
N PHE A 57 7.23 5.88 0.03
CA PHE A 57 7.21 4.74 -0.87
C PHE A 57 6.17 3.69 -0.47
N LEU A 58 5.35 3.28 -1.44
CA LEU A 58 4.71 1.98 -1.48
C LEU A 58 5.67 0.98 -2.13
N ALA A 59 5.97 -0.12 -1.45
CA ALA A 59 6.78 -1.19 -2.01
C ALA A 59 5.93 -2.43 -2.35
N ALA A 60 6.28 -3.14 -3.42
CA ALA A 60 5.78 -4.47 -3.72
C ALA A 60 6.92 -5.49 -3.66
N VAL A 61 6.68 -6.65 -3.08
CA VAL A 61 7.60 -7.80 -3.06
C VAL A 61 6.93 -8.98 -3.75
N HIS A 62 7.54 -9.42 -4.84
CA HIS A 62 7.17 -10.64 -5.54
C HIS A 62 8.16 -11.75 -5.21
N PHE A 63 7.63 -12.94 -4.90
CA PHE A 63 8.43 -14.08 -4.46
C PHE A 63 8.54 -15.09 -5.59
N GLU A 64 9.78 -15.41 -5.96
CA GLU A 64 10.11 -16.49 -6.88
C GLU A 64 11.03 -17.52 -6.20
N GLU A 65 11.29 -18.66 -6.84
CA GLU A 65 11.98 -19.79 -6.20
C GLU A 65 13.34 -19.42 -5.60
N ASN A 66 14.15 -18.64 -6.34
CA ASN A 66 15.52 -18.29 -5.94
C ASN A 66 15.77 -16.78 -5.88
N THR A 67 14.80 -15.95 -6.28
CA THR A 67 14.94 -14.49 -6.33
C THR A 67 13.67 -13.79 -5.89
N LEU A 68 13.80 -12.51 -5.57
CA LEU A 68 12.71 -11.61 -5.22
C LEU A 68 12.67 -10.47 -6.23
N GLY A 69 11.47 -10.20 -6.74
CA GLY A 69 11.17 -8.98 -7.47
C GLY A 69 10.72 -7.88 -6.51
N LEU A 70 11.18 -6.66 -6.74
CA LEU A 70 10.88 -5.49 -5.92
C LEU A 70 10.44 -4.34 -6.81
N ALA A 71 9.37 -3.67 -6.42
CA ALA A 71 8.97 -2.39 -6.99
C ALA A 71 8.74 -1.37 -5.88
N PHE A 72 9.11 -0.12 -6.10
CA PHE A 72 8.92 0.99 -5.17
C PHE A 72 8.30 2.15 -5.94
N LEU A 73 7.19 2.68 -5.43
CA LEU A 73 6.47 3.80 -6.01
C LEU A 73 6.26 4.89 -4.96
N ASP A 74 6.70 6.11 -5.23
CA ASP A 74 6.21 7.28 -4.51
C ASP A 74 5.11 7.94 -5.36
N ILE A 75 3.88 7.85 -4.87
CA ILE A 75 2.69 8.34 -5.59
C ILE A 75 2.68 9.87 -5.67
N SER A 76 3.31 10.55 -4.70
CA SER A 76 3.31 12.02 -4.65
C SER A 76 4.27 12.64 -5.67
N THR A 77 5.39 11.97 -5.94
CA THR A 77 6.43 12.45 -6.88
C THR A 77 6.40 11.75 -8.23
N GLY A 78 5.80 10.56 -8.31
CA GLY A 78 5.84 9.68 -9.48
C GLY A 78 7.16 8.91 -9.62
N GLU A 79 8.04 8.94 -8.62
CA GLU A 79 9.26 8.15 -8.62
C GLU A 79 8.93 6.65 -8.58
N PHE A 80 9.48 5.91 -9.52
CA PHE A 80 9.26 4.47 -9.64
C PHE A 80 10.58 3.73 -9.84
N PHE A 81 10.86 2.80 -8.95
CA PHE A 81 12.06 1.96 -9.00
C PHE A 81 11.69 0.49 -9.03
N VAL A 82 12.47 -0.29 -9.78
CA VAL A 82 12.36 -1.74 -9.81
C VAL A 82 13.74 -2.36 -9.55
N ALA A 83 13.75 -3.50 -8.88
CA ALA A 83 14.97 -4.23 -8.59
C ALA A 83 14.66 -5.73 -8.48
N GLN A 84 15.68 -6.56 -8.70
CA GLN A 84 15.60 -8.00 -8.48
C GLN A 84 16.86 -8.47 -7.76
N GLY A 85 16.71 -9.41 -6.82
CA GLY A 85 17.86 -10.00 -6.15
C GLY A 85 17.48 -11.06 -5.14
N ASN A 86 18.44 -11.46 -4.32
CA ASN A 86 18.22 -12.43 -3.24
C ASN A 86 17.57 -11.77 -2.01
N GLN A 87 17.26 -12.58 -1.00
CA GLN A 87 16.68 -12.14 0.27
C GLN A 87 17.48 -11.00 0.93
N GLU A 88 18.80 -11.14 1.03
CA GLU A 88 19.66 -10.13 1.69
C GLU A 88 19.64 -8.79 0.95
N TYR A 89 19.62 -8.82 -0.38
CA TYR A 89 19.54 -7.62 -1.20
C TYR A 89 18.18 -6.93 -1.04
N ALA A 90 17.09 -7.71 -1.04
CA ALA A 90 15.75 -7.18 -0.80
C ALA A 90 15.62 -6.55 0.58
N ASP A 91 16.14 -7.20 1.62
CA ASP A 91 16.13 -6.67 2.99
C ASP A 91 16.90 -5.34 3.08
N LYS A 92 18.08 -5.25 2.44
CA LYS A 92 18.85 -3.99 2.35
C LYS A 92 18.05 -2.87 1.69
N LEU A 93 17.36 -3.14 0.58
CA LEU A 93 16.55 -2.14 -0.11
C LEU A 93 15.36 -1.68 0.73
N LEU A 94 14.62 -2.62 1.35
CA LEU A 94 13.49 -2.30 2.24
C LEU A 94 13.94 -1.47 3.45
N GLN A 95 15.10 -1.78 4.04
CA GLN A 95 15.65 -1.01 5.16
C GLN A 95 16.19 0.36 4.75
N SER A 96 16.73 0.49 3.54
CA SER A 96 17.27 1.75 3.02
C SER A 96 16.18 2.71 2.60
N LEU A 97 15.19 2.22 1.84
CA LEU A 97 14.10 3.04 1.29
C LEU A 97 12.96 3.25 2.29
N LYS A 98 12.85 2.39 3.32
CA LYS A 98 11.85 2.48 4.39
C LYS A 98 10.43 2.75 3.87
N PRO A 99 9.88 1.88 3.00
CA PRO A 99 8.55 2.08 2.47
C PRO A 99 7.52 2.14 3.59
N ALA A 100 6.56 3.04 3.44
CA ALA A 100 5.48 3.22 4.41
C ALA A 100 4.49 2.04 4.40
N GLU A 101 4.41 1.32 3.28
CA GLU A 101 3.61 0.11 3.16
C GLU A 101 4.29 -0.87 2.19
N VAL A 102 4.19 -2.16 2.49
CA VAL A 102 4.69 -3.24 1.64
C VAL A 102 3.56 -4.19 1.27
N ILE A 103 3.33 -4.35 -0.03
CA ILE A 103 2.37 -5.31 -0.58
C ILE A 103 3.07 -6.56 -1.12
N PHE A 104 2.43 -7.70 -0.96
CA PHE A 104 2.91 -8.98 -1.48
C PHE A 104 1.74 -9.96 -1.57
N GLN A 105 1.96 -11.09 -2.23
CA GLN A 105 0.94 -12.13 -2.38
C GLN A 105 0.64 -12.82 -1.03
N ARG A 106 -0.65 -12.97 -0.71
CA ARG A 106 -1.18 -13.45 0.58
C ARG A 106 -0.53 -14.73 1.10
N ASN A 107 -0.19 -15.66 0.21
CA ASN A 107 0.43 -16.94 0.57
C ASN A 107 1.83 -16.78 1.19
N TYR A 108 2.50 -15.65 0.96
CA TYR A 108 3.84 -15.36 1.48
C TYR A 108 3.84 -14.60 2.81
N GLN A 109 2.68 -14.38 3.45
CA GLN A 109 2.58 -13.62 4.71
C GLN A 109 3.52 -14.13 5.81
N LYS A 110 3.65 -15.46 5.94
CA LYS A 110 4.52 -16.08 6.95
C LYS A 110 5.99 -15.87 6.59
N GLN A 111 6.36 -16.18 5.34
CA GLN A 111 7.73 -16.03 4.84
C GLN A 111 8.22 -14.57 4.89
N PHE A 112 7.38 -13.61 4.51
CA PHE A 112 7.70 -12.19 4.62
C PHE A 112 8.05 -11.79 6.07
N LYS A 113 7.24 -12.22 7.04
CA LYS A 113 7.48 -11.94 8.46
C LYS A 113 8.76 -12.60 8.98
N GLU A 114 9.06 -13.81 8.52
CA GLU A 114 10.29 -14.52 8.88
C GLU A 114 11.53 -13.82 8.31
N TRP A 115 11.46 -13.30 7.08
CA TRP A 115 12.61 -12.72 6.39
C TRP A 115 12.84 -11.25 6.71
N PHE A 116 11.78 -10.44 6.82
CA PHE A 116 11.85 -8.98 6.95
C PHE A 116 11.29 -8.45 8.28
N GLY A 117 10.70 -9.32 9.10
CA GLY A 117 10.16 -8.98 10.42
C GLY A 117 8.80 -8.26 10.37
N PHE A 118 8.55 -7.41 11.38
CA PHE A 118 7.28 -6.73 11.63
C PHE A 118 7.38 -5.21 11.59
N LYS A 119 8.46 -4.68 11.00
CA LYS A 119 8.76 -3.23 11.01
C LYS A 119 7.91 -2.44 10.02
N PHE A 120 7.40 -3.09 9.00
CA PHE A 120 6.64 -2.46 7.92
C PHE A 120 5.14 -2.70 8.11
N TYR A 121 4.32 -1.71 7.75
CA TYR A 121 2.92 -1.98 7.48
C TYR A 121 2.84 -2.86 6.23
N THR A 122 2.04 -3.93 6.30
CA THR A 122 1.95 -4.92 5.23
C THR A 122 0.52 -5.11 4.80
N TYR A 123 0.32 -5.35 3.51
CA TYR A 123 -0.97 -5.76 2.98
C TYR A 123 -0.83 -6.90 1.98
N ALA A 124 -1.41 -8.03 2.36
CA ALA A 124 -1.47 -9.22 1.53
C ALA A 124 -2.60 -9.12 0.51
N LEU A 125 -2.22 -9.16 -0.76
CA LEU A 125 -3.10 -9.19 -1.93
C LEU A 125 -3.30 -10.62 -2.44
N ASP A 126 -4.38 -10.83 -3.18
CA ASP A 126 -4.66 -12.15 -3.75
C ASP A 126 -3.69 -12.47 -4.90
N SER A 127 -3.49 -13.76 -5.19
CA SER A 127 -2.46 -14.22 -6.13
C SER A 127 -2.61 -13.62 -7.53
N TRP A 128 -3.84 -13.44 -8.00
CA TRP A 128 -4.14 -12.97 -9.36
C TRP A 128 -3.54 -11.60 -9.66
N VAL A 129 -3.29 -10.77 -8.64
CA VAL A 129 -2.66 -9.45 -8.81
C VAL A 129 -1.20 -9.56 -9.24
N PHE A 130 -0.57 -10.72 -9.01
CA PHE A 130 0.82 -11.00 -9.33
C PHE A 130 0.98 -11.98 -10.51
N ASP A 131 -0.13 -12.32 -11.18
CA ASP A 131 -0.07 -13.14 -12.39
C ASP A 131 0.47 -12.31 -13.56
N GLU A 132 1.18 -12.93 -14.52
CA GLU A 132 1.77 -12.26 -15.69
C GLU A 132 0.76 -11.43 -16.50
N ALA A 133 -0.52 -11.80 -16.49
CA ALA A 133 -1.56 -11.03 -17.19
C ALA A 133 -1.78 -9.62 -16.63
N TYR A 134 -1.28 -9.34 -15.42
CA TYR A 134 -1.37 -8.07 -14.71
C TYR A 134 0.02 -7.45 -14.42
N ALA A 135 1.09 -8.05 -14.94
CA ALA A 135 2.47 -7.58 -14.79
C ALA A 135 2.88 -6.55 -15.85
#